data_AF-A0A6A4WHG2-F1
#
_entry.id   AF-A0A6A4WHG2-F1
#
_cell.length_a   1.000
_cell.length_b   1.000
_cell.length_c   1.000
_cell.angle_alpha   90.00
_cell.angle_beta   90.00
_cell.angle_gamma   90.00
#
_symmetry.space_group_name_H-M   'P 1'
#
loop_
_entity.id
_entity.type
_entity.pdbx_description
1 polymer ?
#
loop_
_entity_poly.entity_id
_entity_poly.type
_entity_poly.pdbx_seq_one_letter_code
_entity_poly.pdbx_strand_id
1 'polypeptide(L)'
;MASLTLEEHELRADSKYRQYTATVDKALKSFEYTSEWADLISALGKLNKVLVSNIKYPVIPSRIVISKRLAQCMHPALPSGVHLKALECYDIMFKCMGTNRLSQELFIYSAGLFPLFGHAAMNVRPALLTIYETHFVPLGRRLRPGLRGFLSGILPGLDEGSDYFDRTATLIQRIAEGVETDYFFGCLWDCVLCNPAIRLPAITFTLMKFNKKVSMEDQLFIMGTDLDVTVGALCAAVQDSSVLVQRFTLDLLLAAFPMHNSQLMRSDLVRLVTAAVTVLLRRDMSLNRRLYSWLLGSEVDVSVLPSENPVVKRTESVTSNTSCDQSTAYFDAYSRPLTIDAITNCLRASSVSTSPDVRPYRLIISLLDKPEIGPPILDYIMIEVLR
;
A
#
# COMPACT_ATOMS: atom_id res chain seq x y z
N MET A 1 -23.34 13.45 11.64
CA MET A 1 -23.70 14.70 10.94
C MET A 1 -24.83 15.48 11.62
N ALA A 2 -25.91 14.85 12.10
CA ALA A 2 -27.05 15.57 12.73
C ALA A 2 -26.68 16.44 13.96
N SER A 3 -25.72 16.01 14.78
CA SER A 3 -25.23 16.81 15.93
C SER A 3 -24.43 18.05 15.50
N LEU A 4 -23.65 17.97 14.41
CA LEU A 4 -22.85 19.09 13.90
C LEU A 4 -23.72 20.22 13.34
N THR A 5 -24.82 19.86 12.67
CA THR A 5 -25.79 20.82 12.12
C THR A 5 -26.59 21.52 13.21
N LEU A 6 -26.84 20.84 14.34
CA LEU A 6 -27.54 21.42 15.47
C LEU A 6 -26.67 22.48 16.17
N GLU A 7 -25.41 22.17 16.42
CA GLU A 7 -24.46 23.11 17.06
C GLU A 7 -24.24 24.36 16.19
N GLU A 8 -24.13 24.20 14.88
CA GLU A 8 -24.07 25.35 13.96
C GLU A 8 -25.35 26.19 14.02
N HIS A 9 -26.52 25.55 14.12
CA HIS A 9 -27.80 26.23 14.24
C HIS A 9 -27.90 27.03 15.56
N GLU A 10 -27.44 26.46 16.68
CA GLU A 10 -27.39 27.14 17.97
C GLU A 10 -26.45 28.37 17.92
N LEU A 11 -25.29 28.23 17.29
CA LEU A 11 -24.35 29.33 17.12
C LEU A 11 -24.91 30.48 16.27
N ARG A 12 -25.90 30.25 15.40
CA ARG A 12 -26.55 31.34 14.65
C ARG A 12 -27.31 32.32 15.54
N ALA A 13 -27.63 31.95 16.79
CA ALA A 13 -28.17 32.90 17.75
C ALA A 13 -27.12 33.93 18.20
N ASP A 14 -25.82 33.58 18.19
CA ASP A 14 -24.73 34.50 18.53
C ASP A 14 -24.52 35.54 17.42
N SER A 15 -24.65 36.81 17.77
CA SER A 15 -24.39 37.95 16.87
C SER A 15 -22.96 37.94 16.31
N LYS A 16 -21.96 37.57 17.11
CA LYS A 16 -20.56 37.50 16.67
C LYS A 16 -20.34 36.37 15.67
N TYR A 17 -21.02 35.24 15.85
CA TYR A 17 -20.96 34.13 14.89
C TYR A 17 -21.68 34.46 13.57
N ARG A 18 -22.80 35.19 13.61
CA ARG A 18 -23.45 35.72 12.40
C ARG A 18 -22.53 36.67 11.63
N GLN A 19 -21.81 37.54 12.33
CA GLN A 19 -20.81 38.41 11.71
C GLN A 19 -19.65 37.60 11.11
N TYR A 20 -19.17 36.57 11.81
CA TYR A 20 -18.16 35.65 11.29
C TYR A 20 -18.64 34.98 9.99
N THR A 21 -19.85 34.42 9.98
CA THR A 21 -20.46 33.80 8.78
C THR A 21 -20.51 34.79 7.61
N ALA A 22 -21.02 36.01 7.83
CA ALA A 22 -21.10 37.03 6.79
C ALA A 22 -19.72 37.44 6.23
N THR A 23 -18.69 37.50 7.08
CA THR A 23 -17.32 37.82 6.64
C THR A 23 -16.66 36.66 5.88
N VAL A 24 -16.94 35.40 6.26
CA VAL A 24 -16.53 34.21 5.51
C VAL A 24 -17.18 34.21 4.13
N ASP A 25 -18.49 34.41 4.04
CA ASP A 25 -19.20 34.41 2.75
C ASP A 25 -18.70 35.55 1.83
N LYS A 26 -18.40 36.72 2.41
CA LYS A 26 -17.78 37.82 1.67
C LYS A 26 -16.38 37.46 1.16
N ALA A 27 -15.57 36.75 1.96
CA ALA A 27 -14.27 36.26 1.51
C ALA A 27 -14.42 35.21 0.40
N LEU A 28 -15.39 34.30 0.52
CA LEU A 28 -15.66 33.25 -0.46
C LEU A 28 -16.05 33.79 -1.84
N LYS A 29 -16.75 34.93 -1.92
CA LYS A 29 -17.05 35.59 -3.20
C LYS A 29 -15.79 35.94 -4.01
N SER A 30 -14.64 36.15 -3.35
CA SER A 30 -13.39 36.43 -4.08
C SER A 30 -12.85 35.23 -4.88
N PHE A 31 -13.33 34.00 -4.61
CA PHE A 31 -13.01 32.80 -5.40
C PHE A 31 -13.87 32.67 -6.67
N GLU A 32 -14.93 33.46 -6.83
CA GLU A 32 -15.82 33.38 -8.01
C GLU A 32 -15.27 34.17 -9.21
N TYR A 33 -14.42 35.16 -8.95
CA TYR A 33 -13.90 36.09 -9.95
C TYR A 33 -12.39 35.90 -10.18
N THR A 34 -11.86 34.71 -9.94
CA THR A 34 -10.42 34.42 -10.12
C THR A 34 -10.13 34.12 -11.58
N SER A 35 -9.30 34.95 -12.21
CA SER A 35 -8.82 34.74 -13.59
C SER A 35 -7.42 34.11 -13.62
N GLU A 36 -6.61 34.42 -12.61
CA GLU A 36 -5.22 33.97 -12.53
C GLU A 36 -4.93 33.31 -11.18
N TRP A 37 -3.82 32.56 -11.10
CA TRP A 37 -3.42 31.89 -9.87
C TRP A 37 -3.10 32.88 -8.73
N ALA A 38 -2.67 34.11 -9.03
CA ALA A 38 -2.42 35.15 -8.04
C ALA A 38 -3.71 35.61 -7.33
N ASP A 39 -4.85 35.56 -8.03
CA ASP A 39 -6.17 35.86 -7.46
C ASP A 39 -6.53 34.84 -6.39
N LEU A 40 -6.19 33.55 -6.60
CA LEU A 40 -6.39 32.49 -5.61
C LEU A 40 -5.57 32.73 -4.34
N ILE A 41 -4.31 33.15 -4.47
CA ILE A 41 -3.47 33.50 -3.30
C ILE A 41 -4.10 34.65 -2.52
N SER A 42 -4.60 35.67 -3.23
CA SER A 42 -5.27 36.81 -2.62
C SER A 42 -6.58 36.41 -1.92
N ALA A 43 -7.38 35.55 -2.54
CA ALA A 43 -8.63 35.02 -2.00
C ALA A 43 -8.38 34.16 -0.75
N LEU A 44 -7.40 33.24 -0.80
CA LEU A 44 -6.94 32.45 0.34
C LEU A 44 -6.42 33.36 1.47
N GLY A 45 -5.64 34.38 1.14
CA GLY A 45 -5.13 35.35 2.12
C GLY A 45 -6.24 36.11 2.86
N LYS A 46 -7.32 36.49 2.15
CA LYS A 46 -8.51 37.09 2.76
C LYS A 46 -9.22 36.09 3.68
N LEU A 47 -9.40 34.84 3.21
CA LEU A 47 -10.03 33.79 4.01
C LEU A 47 -9.23 33.49 5.28
N ASN A 48 -7.90 33.30 5.19
CA ASN A 48 -7.03 33.03 6.33
C ASN A 48 -7.16 34.13 7.40
N LYS A 49 -7.16 35.41 7.00
CA LYS A 49 -7.34 36.53 7.95
C LYS A 49 -8.67 36.44 8.70
N VAL A 50 -9.75 36.10 7.99
CA VAL A 50 -11.08 35.94 8.61
C VAL A 50 -11.10 34.78 9.59
N LEU A 51 -10.51 33.64 9.23
CA LEU A 51 -10.42 32.45 10.09
C LEU A 51 -9.57 32.73 11.35
N VAL A 52 -8.38 33.32 11.20
CA VAL A 52 -7.49 33.68 12.32
C VAL A 52 -8.17 34.67 13.28
N SER A 53 -8.96 35.60 12.77
CA SER A 53 -9.69 36.55 13.63
C SER A 53 -10.81 35.90 14.45
N ASN A 54 -11.16 34.64 14.14
CA ASN A 54 -12.31 33.92 14.70
C ASN A 54 -11.95 32.53 15.26
N ILE A 55 -10.67 32.29 15.62
CA ILE A 55 -10.18 30.98 16.09
C ILE A 55 -10.94 30.37 17.29
N LYS A 56 -11.63 31.20 18.06
CA LYS A 56 -12.45 30.78 19.21
C LYS A 56 -13.67 29.92 18.81
N TYR A 57 -14.08 29.96 17.54
CA TYR A 57 -15.23 29.20 17.05
C TYR A 57 -14.76 27.88 16.41
N PRO A 58 -15.05 26.73 17.01
CA PRO A 58 -14.69 25.43 16.43
C PRO A 58 -15.54 25.05 15.22
N VAL A 59 -16.72 25.65 15.06
CA VAL A 59 -17.61 25.41 13.92
C VAL A 59 -17.29 26.40 12.81
N ILE A 60 -16.63 25.93 11.74
CA ILE A 60 -16.30 26.76 10.58
C ILE A 60 -17.54 26.99 9.71
N PRO A 61 -17.98 28.25 9.47
CA PRO A 61 -19.08 28.56 8.57
C PRO A 61 -18.76 28.14 7.13
N SER A 62 -19.78 27.75 6.37
CA SER A 62 -19.64 27.43 4.94
C SER A 62 -18.54 26.39 4.64
N ARG A 63 -18.25 25.48 5.59
CA ARG A 63 -17.14 24.52 5.54
C ARG A 63 -17.08 23.67 4.27
N ILE A 64 -18.23 23.28 3.72
CA ILE A 64 -18.30 22.51 2.47
C ILE A 64 -17.85 23.35 1.27
N VAL A 65 -18.20 24.64 1.24
CA VAL A 65 -17.77 25.55 0.16
C VAL A 65 -16.28 25.82 0.29
N ILE A 66 -15.80 26.10 1.52
CA ILE A 66 -14.38 26.28 1.79
C ILE A 66 -13.59 25.04 1.37
N SER A 67 -14.01 23.84 1.78
CA SER A 67 -13.28 22.61 1.48
C SER A 67 -13.19 22.33 -0.02
N LYS A 68 -14.26 22.61 -0.78
CA LYS A 68 -14.25 22.54 -2.25
C LYS A 68 -13.25 23.52 -2.87
N ARG A 69 -13.22 24.77 -2.40
CA ARG A 69 -12.26 25.78 -2.88
C ARG A 69 -10.83 25.40 -2.53
N LEU A 70 -10.58 24.90 -1.34
CA LEU A 70 -9.26 24.41 -0.94
C LEU A 70 -8.81 23.23 -1.79
N ALA A 71 -9.70 22.26 -2.08
CA ALA A 71 -9.39 21.15 -2.97
C ALA A 71 -9.04 21.62 -4.39
N GLN A 72 -9.75 22.61 -4.93
CA GLN A 72 -9.39 23.23 -6.21
C GLN A 72 -8.00 23.88 -6.16
N CYS A 73 -7.68 24.57 -5.06
CA CYS A 73 -6.37 25.16 -4.85
C CYS A 73 -5.24 24.12 -4.76
N MET A 74 -5.53 22.84 -4.51
CA MET A 74 -4.54 21.74 -4.50
C MET A 74 -4.36 21.06 -5.86
N HIS A 75 -4.95 21.59 -6.94
CA HIS A 75 -4.78 21.01 -8.27
C HIS A 75 -3.29 21.01 -8.71
N PRO A 76 -2.76 19.92 -9.28
CA PRO A 76 -1.35 19.81 -9.68
C PRO A 76 -0.86 20.89 -10.66
N ALA A 77 -1.75 21.42 -11.50
CA ALA A 77 -1.43 22.47 -12.46
C ALA A 77 -1.25 23.88 -11.83
N LEU A 78 -1.55 24.05 -10.54
CA LEU A 78 -1.38 25.32 -9.85
C LEU A 78 0.02 25.47 -9.25
N PRO A 79 0.55 26.69 -9.14
CA PRO A 79 1.90 26.92 -8.63
C PRO A 79 1.99 26.67 -7.11
N SER A 80 3.20 26.36 -6.64
CA SER A 80 3.49 26.04 -5.24
C SER A 80 3.03 27.11 -4.25
N GLY A 81 3.04 28.40 -4.64
CA GLY A 81 2.53 29.49 -3.81
C GLY A 81 1.04 29.36 -3.45
N VAL A 82 0.21 28.84 -4.37
CA VAL A 82 -1.21 28.56 -4.12
C VAL A 82 -1.34 27.39 -3.15
N HIS A 83 -0.58 26.30 -3.37
CA HIS A 83 -0.58 25.13 -2.49
C HIS A 83 -0.20 25.52 -1.05
N LEU A 84 0.92 26.24 -0.87
CA LEU A 84 1.39 26.68 0.45
C LEU A 84 0.35 27.54 1.16
N LYS A 85 -0.29 28.48 0.45
CA LYS A 85 -1.31 29.35 1.05
C LYS A 85 -2.58 28.58 1.43
N ALA A 86 -2.93 27.57 0.65
CA ALA A 86 -4.06 26.70 0.96
C ALA A 86 -3.75 25.75 2.13
N LEU A 87 -2.52 25.24 2.25
CA LEU A 87 -2.08 24.44 3.40
C LEU A 87 -2.10 25.26 4.70
N GLU A 88 -1.74 26.55 4.65
CA GLU A 88 -1.92 27.48 5.78
C GLU A 88 -3.40 27.59 6.18
N CYS A 89 -4.31 27.67 5.19
CA CYS A 89 -5.75 27.68 5.47
C CYS A 89 -6.22 26.39 6.16
N TYR A 90 -5.78 25.22 5.67
CA TYR A 90 -6.06 23.94 6.31
C TYR A 90 -5.54 23.90 7.76
N ASP A 91 -4.31 24.33 8.01
CA ASP A 91 -3.73 24.37 9.35
C ASP A 91 -4.55 25.23 10.32
N ILE A 92 -4.93 26.44 9.90
CA ILE A 92 -5.77 27.34 10.71
C ILE A 92 -7.11 26.65 11.02
N MET A 93 -7.78 26.09 10.01
CA MET A 93 -9.06 25.43 10.19
C MET A 93 -8.96 24.24 11.15
N PHE A 94 -7.96 23.37 10.99
CA PHE A 94 -7.78 22.19 11.83
C PHE A 94 -7.46 22.56 13.28
N LYS A 95 -6.68 23.63 13.51
CA LYS A 95 -6.45 24.18 14.86
C LYS A 95 -7.73 24.70 15.50
N CYS A 96 -8.61 25.36 14.74
CA CYS A 96 -9.89 25.86 15.26
C CYS A 96 -10.84 24.70 15.62
N MET A 97 -10.97 23.72 14.73
CA MET A 97 -11.91 22.60 14.87
C MET A 97 -11.48 21.61 15.96
N GLY A 98 -10.17 21.43 16.13
CA GLY A 98 -9.59 20.40 16.98
C GLY A 98 -9.81 18.98 16.42
N THR A 99 -9.12 18.02 17.03
CA THR A 99 -9.05 16.63 16.55
C THR A 99 -10.42 15.93 16.53
N ASN A 100 -11.30 16.24 17.50
CA ASN A 100 -12.63 15.63 17.61
C ASN A 100 -13.49 15.95 16.39
N ARG A 101 -13.61 17.24 16.03
CA ARG A 101 -14.44 17.63 14.88
C ARG A 101 -13.78 17.27 13.56
N LEU A 102 -12.45 17.44 13.44
CA LEU A 102 -11.71 17.02 12.25
C LEU A 102 -11.99 15.56 11.90
N SER A 103 -12.03 14.67 12.90
CA SER A 103 -12.33 13.25 12.65
C SER A 103 -13.71 12.99 12.06
N GLN A 104 -14.71 13.80 12.40
CA GLN A 104 -16.08 13.66 11.91
C GLN A 104 -16.26 14.24 10.50
N GLU A 105 -15.37 15.15 10.11
CA GLU A 105 -15.42 15.89 8.84
C GLU A 105 -14.21 15.57 7.94
N LEU A 106 -13.45 14.53 8.25
CA LEU A 106 -12.20 14.21 7.56
C LEU A 106 -12.38 14.06 6.04
N PHE A 107 -13.51 13.49 5.62
CA PHE A 107 -13.81 13.22 4.22
C PHE A 107 -13.92 14.49 3.37
N ILE A 108 -14.40 15.62 3.93
CA ILE A 108 -14.54 16.86 3.14
C ILE A 108 -13.20 17.55 2.89
N TYR A 109 -12.20 17.31 3.76
CA TYR A 109 -10.89 17.95 3.67
C TYR A 109 -9.84 17.10 2.96
N SER A 110 -9.96 15.77 3.05
CA SER A 110 -9.02 14.81 2.45
C SER A 110 -8.96 14.86 0.93
N ALA A 111 -10.06 15.23 0.25
CA ALA A 111 -10.14 15.27 -1.21
C ALA A 111 -9.07 16.16 -1.87
N GLY A 112 -8.65 17.25 -1.21
CA GLY A 112 -7.57 18.11 -1.68
C GLY A 112 -6.19 17.68 -1.21
N LEU A 113 -6.08 17.19 0.04
CA LEU A 113 -4.80 16.92 0.68
C LEU A 113 -4.13 15.65 0.16
N PHE A 114 -4.89 14.54 0.07
CA PHE A 114 -4.30 13.23 -0.24
C PHE A 114 -3.66 13.17 -1.64
N PRO A 115 -4.30 13.68 -2.71
CA PRO A 115 -3.69 13.62 -4.04
C PRO A 115 -2.47 14.52 -4.22
N LEU A 116 -2.25 15.50 -3.32
CA LEU A 116 -1.25 16.55 -3.52
C LEU A 116 0.18 16.01 -3.49
N PHE A 117 0.51 15.08 -2.60
CA PHE A 117 1.90 14.75 -2.27
C PHE A 117 2.72 14.31 -3.50
N GLY A 118 2.19 13.39 -4.30
CA GLY A 118 2.87 12.85 -5.50
C GLY A 118 3.15 13.91 -6.57
N HIS A 119 2.38 15.00 -6.60
CA HIS A 119 2.49 16.08 -7.58
C HIS A 119 3.05 17.38 -7.00
N ALA A 120 3.30 17.41 -5.69
CA ALA A 120 3.75 18.61 -4.99
C ALA A 120 5.18 18.98 -5.36
N ALA A 121 5.41 20.28 -5.58
CA ALA A 121 6.75 20.84 -5.68
C ALA A 121 7.57 20.55 -4.40
N MET A 122 8.90 20.49 -4.52
CA MET A 122 9.78 20.12 -3.41
C MET A 122 9.54 20.96 -2.16
N ASN A 123 9.32 22.27 -2.30
CA ASN A 123 9.06 23.18 -1.18
C ASN A 123 7.66 23.01 -0.53
N VAL A 124 6.72 22.34 -1.20
CA VAL A 124 5.35 22.11 -0.68
C VAL A 124 5.30 20.84 0.18
N ARG A 125 6.07 19.81 -0.18
CA ARG A 125 6.09 18.51 0.52
C ARG A 125 6.35 18.65 2.04
N PRO A 126 7.32 19.44 2.53
CA PRO A 126 7.52 19.65 3.97
C PRO A 126 6.31 20.21 4.68
N ALA A 127 5.62 21.18 4.07
CA ALA A 127 4.44 21.81 4.64
C ALA A 127 3.27 20.82 4.71
N LEU A 128 3.08 20.01 3.67
CA LEU A 128 2.06 18.96 3.66
C LEU A 128 2.34 17.88 4.71
N LEU A 129 3.59 17.44 4.86
CA LEU A 129 3.98 16.50 5.93
C LEU A 129 3.67 17.08 7.31
N THR A 130 3.94 18.36 7.54
CA THR A 130 3.61 19.03 8.81
C THR A 130 2.10 19.01 9.09
N ILE A 131 1.25 19.16 8.07
CA ILE A 131 -0.21 19.01 8.24
C ILE A 131 -0.56 17.61 8.72
N TYR A 132 -0.01 16.57 8.10
CA TYR A 132 -0.28 15.18 8.51
C TYR A 132 0.24 14.87 9.91
N GLU A 133 1.46 15.28 10.22
CA GLU A 133 2.07 15.10 11.54
C GLU A 133 1.28 15.80 12.65
N THR A 134 0.82 17.02 12.39
CA THR A 134 0.14 17.86 13.39
C THR A 134 -1.32 17.47 13.57
N HIS A 135 -2.01 17.14 12.48
CA HIS A 135 -3.48 17.02 12.48
C HIS A 135 -4.00 15.60 12.23
N PHE A 136 -3.25 14.75 11.53
CA PHE A 136 -3.69 13.40 11.17
C PHE A 136 -3.17 12.34 12.13
N VAL A 137 -1.90 12.42 12.56
CA VAL A 137 -1.35 11.50 13.57
C VAL A 137 -2.19 11.49 14.86
N PRO A 138 -2.63 12.63 15.41
CA PRO A 138 -3.46 12.63 16.64
C PRO A 138 -4.88 12.06 16.47
N LEU A 139 -5.34 11.79 15.24
CA LEU A 139 -6.65 11.17 15.03
C LEU A 139 -6.68 9.73 15.55
N GLY A 140 -5.54 9.02 15.51
CA GLY A 140 -5.43 7.61 15.86
C GLY A 140 -6.45 6.77 15.10
N ARG A 141 -7.15 5.87 15.81
CA ARG A 141 -8.22 5.00 15.25
C ARG A 141 -9.32 5.76 14.49
N ARG A 142 -9.50 7.06 14.74
CA ARG A 142 -10.50 7.87 14.03
C ARG A 142 -10.11 8.21 12.58
N LEU A 143 -8.86 7.96 12.19
CA LEU A 143 -8.39 8.06 10.80
C LEU A 143 -8.82 6.85 9.95
N ARG A 144 -9.22 5.73 10.58
CA ARG A 144 -9.54 4.47 9.87
C ARG A 144 -10.47 4.61 8.66
N PRO A 145 -11.56 5.41 8.69
CA PRO A 145 -12.43 5.59 7.52
C PRO A 145 -11.74 6.24 6.31
N GLY A 146 -10.71 7.06 6.55
CA GLY A 146 -9.94 7.75 5.52
C GLY A 146 -8.58 7.12 5.22
N LEU A 147 -8.21 6.01 5.88
CA LEU A 147 -6.85 5.49 5.87
C LEU A 147 -6.40 5.03 4.47
N ARG A 148 -7.26 4.34 3.71
CA ARG A 148 -6.94 3.91 2.33
C ARG A 148 -6.63 5.10 1.41
N GLY A 149 -7.41 6.17 1.55
CA GLY A 149 -7.17 7.43 0.81
C GLY A 149 -5.87 8.10 1.22
N PHE A 150 -5.59 8.13 2.52
CA PHE A 150 -4.33 8.66 3.05
C PHE A 150 -3.13 7.89 2.50
N LEU A 151 -3.16 6.55 2.59
CA LEU A 151 -2.11 5.67 2.09
C LEU A 151 -1.85 5.87 0.59
N SER A 152 -2.93 5.91 -0.20
CA SER A 152 -2.83 6.16 -1.64
C SER A 152 -2.16 7.50 -1.98
N GLY A 153 -2.34 8.50 -1.10
CA GLY A 153 -1.73 9.82 -1.25
C GLY A 153 -0.28 9.91 -0.77
N ILE A 154 0.06 9.29 0.36
CA ILE A 154 1.35 9.46 1.03
C ILE A 154 2.43 8.47 0.58
N LEU A 155 2.06 7.25 0.19
CA LEU A 155 3.01 6.20 -0.21
C LEU A 155 3.94 6.60 -1.37
N PRO A 156 3.50 7.39 -2.38
CA PRO A 156 4.42 7.93 -3.39
C PRO A 156 5.60 8.74 -2.81
N GLY A 157 5.55 9.15 -1.54
CA GLY A 157 6.68 9.80 -0.86
C GLY A 157 7.78 8.88 -0.38
N LEU A 158 7.58 7.56 -0.43
CA LEU A 158 8.61 6.54 -0.20
C LEU A 158 9.39 6.22 -1.49
N ASP A 159 9.79 7.26 -2.22
CA ASP A 159 10.62 7.13 -3.41
C ASP A 159 12.10 7.10 -3.00
N GLU A 160 12.84 6.09 -3.47
CA GLU A 160 14.25 5.89 -3.14
C GLU A 160 15.09 7.05 -3.72
N GLY A 161 15.66 7.88 -2.84
CA GLY A 161 16.41 9.09 -3.22
C GLY A 161 15.68 10.41 -2.96
N SER A 162 14.45 10.37 -2.45
CA SER A 162 13.76 11.56 -1.94
C SER A 162 14.35 12.04 -0.62
N ASP A 163 14.65 13.35 -0.51
CA ASP A 163 15.07 14.00 0.76
C ASP A 163 14.03 13.85 1.88
N TYR A 164 12.79 13.47 1.54
CA TYR A 164 11.68 13.30 2.47
C TYR A 164 11.38 11.84 2.79
N PHE A 165 12.19 10.88 2.31
CA PHE A 165 11.95 9.45 2.49
C PHE A 165 11.83 9.09 3.98
N ASP A 166 12.84 9.40 4.80
CA ASP A 166 12.86 9.04 6.22
C ASP A 166 11.74 9.70 7.03
N ARG A 167 11.44 10.97 6.73
CA ARG A 167 10.35 11.71 7.37
C ARG A 167 9.00 11.08 7.01
N THR A 168 8.81 10.69 5.75
CA THR A 168 7.59 10.03 5.27
C THR A 168 7.44 8.65 5.89
N ALA A 169 8.51 7.85 5.94
CA ALA A 169 8.51 6.53 6.58
C ALA A 169 8.18 6.62 8.08
N THR A 170 8.73 7.62 8.77
CA THR A 170 8.43 7.89 10.19
C THR A 170 6.98 8.30 10.38
N LEU A 171 6.45 9.17 9.53
CA LEU A 171 5.04 9.56 9.57
C LEU A 171 4.12 8.34 9.38
N ILE A 172 4.38 7.52 8.36
CA ILE A 172 3.58 6.31 8.08
C ILE A 172 3.64 5.34 9.26
N GLN A 173 4.81 5.16 9.89
CA GLN A 173 4.96 4.34 11.09
C GLN A 173 4.08 4.84 12.25
N ARG A 174 4.11 6.15 12.53
CA ARG A 174 3.27 6.74 13.61
C ARG A 174 1.78 6.58 13.33
N ILE A 175 1.39 6.65 12.05
CA ILE A 175 0.01 6.39 11.62
C ILE A 175 -0.35 4.91 11.83
N ALA A 176 0.54 3.98 11.47
CA ALA A 176 0.34 2.54 11.68
C ALA A 176 0.13 2.21 13.17
N GLU A 177 0.93 2.80 14.06
CA GLU A 177 0.76 2.66 15.51
C GLU A 177 -0.58 3.26 15.99
N GLY A 178 -0.94 4.45 15.49
CA GLY A 178 -2.15 5.15 15.91
C GLY A 178 -3.47 4.49 15.47
N VAL A 179 -3.47 3.81 14.31
CA VAL A 179 -4.65 3.12 13.75
C VAL A 179 -4.72 1.63 14.07
N GLU A 180 -3.75 1.11 14.84
CA GLU A 180 -3.43 -0.31 15.02
C GLU A 180 -2.79 -0.94 13.77
N THR A 181 -1.69 -1.67 13.99
CA THR A 181 -0.78 -2.12 12.93
C THR A 181 -1.40 -3.16 12.01
N ASP A 182 -2.19 -4.08 12.55
CA ASP A 182 -2.97 -5.06 11.80
C ASP A 182 -3.98 -4.39 10.85
N TYR A 183 -4.75 -3.42 11.34
CA TYR A 183 -5.68 -2.65 10.52
C TYR A 183 -4.95 -1.83 9.45
N PHE A 184 -3.80 -1.25 9.81
CA PHE A 184 -2.93 -0.54 8.87
C PHE A 184 -2.51 -1.43 7.70
N PHE A 185 -1.98 -2.63 7.99
CA PHE A 185 -1.55 -3.56 6.94
C PHE A 185 -2.74 -4.06 6.12
N GLY A 186 -3.92 -4.28 6.72
CA GLY A 186 -5.14 -4.58 5.97
C GLY A 186 -5.46 -3.52 4.91
N CYS A 187 -5.45 -2.24 5.30
CA CYS A 187 -5.64 -1.13 4.36
C CYS A 187 -4.49 -0.97 3.35
N LEU A 188 -3.26 -1.33 3.74
CA LEU A 188 -2.10 -1.32 2.85
C LEU A 188 -2.25 -2.38 1.74
N TRP A 189 -2.72 -3.58 2.08
CA TRP A 189 -2.97 -4.64 1.10
C TRP A 189 -4.12 -4.30 0.15
N ASP A 190 -5.19 -3.70 0.63
CA ASP A 190 -6.26 -3.15 -0.24
C ASP A 190 -5.69 -2.16 -1.28
N CYS A 191 -4.78 -1.29 -0.82
CA CYS A 191 -4.10 -0.30 -1.65
C CYS A 191 -3.22 -0.97 -2.72
N VAL A 192 -2.41 -1.97 -2.33
CA VAL A 192 -1.58 -2.77 -3.26
C VAL A 192 -2.44 -3.49 -4.29
N LEU A 193 -3.56 -4.08 -3.88
CA LEU A 193 -4.48 -4.79 -4.77
C LEU A 193 -5.07 -3.85 -5.83
N CYS A 194 -5.59 -2.69 -5.41
CA CYS A 194 -6.38 -1.81 -6.27
C CYS A 194 -5.56 -0.78 -7.08
N ASN A 195 -4.33 -0.45 -6.70
CA ASN A 195 -3.59 0.68 -7.28
C ASN A 195 -2.13 0.31 -7.64
N PRO A 196 -1.82 0.11 -8.93
CA PRO A 196 -0.46 -0.20 -9.39
C PRO A 196 0.61 0.83 -9.00
N ALA A 197 0.26 2.12 -9.00
CA ALA A 197 1.22 3.21 -8.78
C ALA A 197 1.81 3.22 -7.35
N ILE A 198 1.13 2.60 -6.39
CA ILE A 198 1.56 2.56 -4.98
C ILE A 198 2.09 1.18 -4.56
N ARG A 199 2.08 0.18 -5.44
CA ARG A 199 2.56 -1.17 -5.12
C ARG A 199 4.02 -1.18 -4.71
N LEU A 200 4.90 -0.53 -5.48
CA LEU A 200 6.32 -0.48 -5.15
C LEU A 200 6.58 0.11 -3.76
N PRO A 201 6.17 1.37 -3.46
CA PRO A 201 6.44 1.95 -2.15
C PRO A 201 5.77 1.20 -1.00
N ALA A 202 4.59 0.60 -1.21
CA ALA A 202 3.93 -0.22 -0.20
C ALA A 202 4.72 -1.50 0.12
N ILE A 203 5.15 -2.25 -0.90
CA ILE A 203 5.94 -3.47 -0.71
C ILE A 203 7.30 -3.13 -0.10
N THR A 204 7.95 -2.06 -0.54
CA THR A 204 9.20 -1.57 0.06
C THR A 204 9.01 -1.25 1.54
N PHE A 205 7.95 -0.53 1.90
CA PHE A 205 7.63 -0.26 3.30
C PHE A 205 7.41 -1.54 4.13
N THR A 206 6.67 -2.51 3.58
CA THR A 206 6.45 -3.80 4.24
C THR A 206 7.76 -4.55 4.46
N LEU A 207 8.65 -4.58 3.47
CA LEU A 207 9.98 -5.19 3.59
C LEU A 207 10.86 -4.49 4.64
N MET A 208 10.79 -3.16 4.73
CA MET A 208 11.51 -2.41 5.76
C MET A 208 11.01 -2.71 7.18
N LYS A 209 9.72 -3.05 7.32
CA LYS A 209 9.10 -3.38 8.62
C LYS A 209 9.19 -4.84 8.99
N PHE A 210 9.35 -5.72 8.00
CA PHE A 210 9.53 -7.13 8.23
C PHE A 210 10.87 -7.41 8.90
N ASN A 211 10.84 -8.02 10.08
CA ASN A 211 12.04 -8.38 10.81
C ASN A 211 12.43 -9.83 10.49
N LYS A 212 13.44 -10.00 9.62
CA LYS A 212 13.96 -11.32 9.21
C LYS A 212 14.55 -12.15 10.36
N LYS A 213 14.83 -11.54 11.52
CA LYS A 213 15.40 -12.25 12.69
C LYS A 213 14.34 -12.87 13.59
N VAL A 214 13.07 -12.60 13.33
CA VAL A 214 11.93 -13.01 14.15
C VAL A 214 11.01 -13.87 13.30
N SER A 215 10.33 -14.82 13.94
CA SER A 215 9.38 -15.70 13.26
C SER A 215 8.21 -14.90 12.66
N MET A 216 7.52 -15.48 11.66
CA MET A 216 6.30 -14.88 11.13
C MET A 216 5.17 -14.86 12.17
N GLU A 217 5.17 -15.82 13.12
CA GLU A 217 4.15 -15.93 14.18
C GLU A 217 4.18 -14.74 15.15
N ASP A 218 5.35 -14.16 15.40
CA ASP A 218 5.49 -12.99 16.27
C ASP A 218 5.18 -11.66 15.55
N GLN A 219 4.99 -11.68 14.22
CA GLN A 219 4.74 -10.49 13.41
C GLN A 219 3.52 -10.65 12.47
N LEU A 220 2.52 -11.44 12.90
CA LEU A 220 1.29 -11.72 12.15
C LEU A 220 0.51 -10.46 11.74
N PHE A 221 0.69 -9.34 12.44
CA PHE A 221 0.08 -8.06 12.09
C PHE A 221 0.41 -7.61 10.65
N ILE A 222 1.52 -8.07 10.06
CA ILE A 222 1.89 -7.78 8.66
C ILE A 222 0.89 -8.40 7.67
N MET A 223 0.21 -9.49 8.03
CA MET A 223 -0.81 -10.10 7.16
C MET A 223 -2.10 -9.28 7.08
N GLY A 224 -2.25 -8.26 7.93
CA GLY A 224 -3.43 -7.43 7.96
C GLY A 224 -4.66 -8.13 8.55
N THR A 225 -5.84 -7.62 8.19
CA THR A 225 -7.13 -8.09 8.73
C THR A 225 -7.86 -9.10 7.85
N ASP A 226 -7.44 -9.26 6.59
CA ASP A 226 -8.10 -10.11 5.59
C ASP A 226 -7.04 -10.81 4.71
N LEU A 227 -6.94 -12.12 4.85
CA LEU A 227 -5.97 -12.94 4.11
C LEU A 227 -6.27 -13.00 2.61
N ASP A 228 -7.54 -12.99 2.20
CA ASP A 228 -7.90 -13.06 0.78
C ASP A 228 -7.45 -11.81 0.03
N VAL A 229 -7.56 -10.65 0.69
CA VAL A 229 -7.04 -9.37 0.21
C VAL A 229 -5.51 -9.40 0.14
N THR A 230 -4.84 -9.87 1.19
CA THR A 230 -3.37 -9.97 1.23
C THR A 230 -2.82 -10.87 0.13
N VAL A 231 -3.36 -12.07 -0.03
CA VAL A 231 -2.99 -13.02 -1.09
C VAL A 231 -3.29 -12.42 -2.46
N GLY A 232 -4.43 -11.74 -2.62
CA GLY A 232 -4.77 -11.04 -3.86
C GLY A 232 -3.81 -9.93 -4.21
N ALA A 233 -3.43 -9.13 -3.22
CA ALA A 233 -2.48 -8.04 -3.37
C ALA A 233 -1.09 -8.57 -3.80
N LEU A 234 -0.61 -9.64 -3.15
CA LEU A 234 0.66 -10.30 -3.51
C LEU A 234 0.62 -10.88 -4.93
N CYS A 235 -0.49 -11.52 -5.32
CA CYS A 235 -0.69 -12.01 -6.69
C CYS A 235 -0.65 -10.86 -7.71
N ALA A 236 -1.37 -9.77 -7.43
CA ALA A 236 -1.41 -8.61 -8.31
C ALA A 236 -0.03 -7.93 -8.42
N ALA A 237 0.74 -7.89 -7.33
CA ALA A 237 2.07 -7.29 -7.30
C ALA A 237 3.14 -8.16 -8.01
N VAL A 238 3.11 -9.49 -7.83
CA VAL A 238 4.05 -10.38 -8.55
C VAL A 238 3.78 -10.45 -10.05
N GLN A 239 2.56 -10.11 -10.48
CA GLN A 239 2.17 -10.00 -11.88
C GLN A 239 2.24 -8.56 -12.43
N ASP A 240 2.79 -7.60 -11.68
CA ASP A 240 2.80 -6.19 -12.06
C ASP A 240 3.57 -5.92 -13.36
N SER A 241 3.17 -4.87 -14.08
CA SER A 241 3.91 -4.38 -15.25
C SER A 241 5.36 -3.96 -14.94
N SER A 242 5.65 -3.48 -13.74
CA SER A 242 6.98 -3.04 -13.31
C SER A 242 7.82 -4.20 -12.79
N VAL A 243 8.99 -4.41 -13.39
CA VAL A 243 9.97 -5.42 -12.94
C VAL A 243 10.41 -5.16 -11.49
N LEU A 244 10.50 -3.90 -11.06
CA LEU A 244 10.87 -3.56 -9.69
C LEU A 244 9.81 -4.02 -8.68
N VAL A 245 8.52 -3.82 -8.98
CA VAL A 245 7.42 -4.31 -8.12
C VAL A 245 7.49 -5.83 -7.99
N GLN A 246 7.65 -6.54 -9.11
CA GLN A 246 7.75 -8.01 -9.10
C GLN A 246 8.95 -8.49 -8.28
N ARG A 247 10.11 -7.83 -8.44
CA ARG A 247 11.34 -8.15 -7.72
C ARG A 247 11.16 -8.01 -6.21
N PHE A 248 10.68 -6.86 -5.75
CA PHE A 248 10.47 -6.60 -4.32
C PHE A 248 9.37 -7.48 -3.75
N THR A 249 8.35 -7.82 -4.54
CA THR A 249 7.32 -8.77 -4.13
C THR A 249 7.92 -10.16 -3.91
N LEU A 250 8.75 -10.65 -4.84
CA LEU A 250 9.45 -11.94 -4.67
C LEU A 250 10.42 -11.91 -3.48
N ASP A 251 11.11 -10.80 -3.24
CA ASP A 251 11.96 -10.62 -2.04
C ASP A 251 11.12 -10.71 -0.74
N LEU A 252 9.89 -10.16 -0.75
CA LEU A 252 8.95 -10.28 0.37
C LEU A 252 8.42 -11.71 0.53
N LEU A 253 8.05 -12.38 -0.56
CA LEU A 253 7.60 -13.78 -0.51
C LEU A 253 8.68 -14.70 0.04
N LEU A 254 9.92 -14.49 -0.40
CA LEU A 254 11.06 -15.25 0.08
C LEU A 254 11.31 -15.04 1.58
N ALA A 255 11.16 -13.80 2.07
CA ALA A 255 11.41 -13.47 3.46
C ALA A 255 10.26 -13.85 4.42
N ALA A 256 9.01 -13.56 4.04
CA ALA A 256 7.84 -13.65 4.92
C ALA A 256 6.95 -14.88 4.65
N PHE A 257 7.00 -15.42 3.43
CA PHE A 257 6.11 -16.50 2.99
C PHE A 257 6.90 -17.65 2.35
N PRO A 258 7.88 -18.25 3.03
CA PRO A 258 8.62 -19.38 2.48
C PRO A 258 7.66 -20.56 2.20
N MET A 259 8.02 -21.47 1.30
CA MET A 259 7.10 -22.54 0.88
C MET A 259 6.63 -23.51 1.99
N HIS A 260 7.33 -23.56 3.12
CA HIS A 260 6.93 -24.29 4.33
C HIS A 260 6.08 -23.46 5.31
N ASN A 261 5.61 -22.28 4.88
CA ASN A 261 4.77 -21.37 5.65
C ASN A 261 3.47 -22.07 6.09
N SER A 262 3.09 -21.86 7.35
CA SER A 262 1.90 -22.43 8.00
C SER A 262 0.75 -21.44 8.12
N GLN A 263 0.99 -20.16 7.81
CA GLN A 263 0.04 -19.06 7.93
C GLN A 263 -0.94 -19.01 6.75
N LEU A 264 -0.54 -19.50 5.58
CA LEU A 264 -1.38 -19.55 4.37
C LEU A 264 -1.94 -20.96 4.15
N MET A 265 -3.20 -21.02 3.70
CA MET A 265 -3.79 -22.30 3.30
C MET A 265 -3.16 -22.78 1.99
N ARG A 266 -3.24 -24.09 1.74
CA ARG A 266 -2.74 -24.67 0.48
C ARG A 266 -3.35 -24.00 -0.76
N SER A 267 -4.64 -23.67 -0.73
CA SER A 267 -5.32 -22.97 -1.84
C SER A 267 -4.70 -21.60 -2.14
N ASP A 268 -4.33 -20.88 -1.09
CA ASP A 268 -3.72 -19.55 -1.18
C ASP A 268 -2.31 -19.63 -1.73
N LEU A 269 -1.52 -20.59 -1.26
CA LEU A 269 -0.18 -20.85 -1.78
C LEU A 269 -0.23 -21.28 -3.24
N VAL A 270 -1.16 -22.16 -3.64
CA VAL A 270 -1.33 -22.54 -5.06
C VAL A 270 -1.66 -21.32 -5.91
N ARG A 271 -2.58 -20.46 -5.46
CA ARG A 271 -2.95 -19.21 -6.16
C ARG A 271 -1.74 -18.28 -6.31
N LEU A 272 -0.95 -18.11 -5.25
CA LEU A 272 0.25 -17.29 -5.25
C LEU A 272 1.36 -17.85 -6.15
N VAL A 273 1.63 -19.15 -6.09
CA VAL A 273 2.59 -19.83 -6.98
C VAL A 273 2.13 -19.73 -8.42
N THR A 274 0.83 -19.93 -8.70
CA THR A 274 0.24 -19.75 -10.04
C THR A 274 0.51 -18.34 -10.57
N ALA A 275 0.36 -17.31 -9.74
CA ALA A 275 0.69 -15.94 -10.13
C ALA A 275 2.21 -15.76 -10.33
N ALA A 276 3.04 -16.26 -9.41
CA ALA A 276 4.47 -16.08 -9.41
C ALA A 276 5.20 -16.78 -10.57
N VAL A 277 4.77 -17.99 -10.98
CA VAL A 277 5.41 -18.70 -12.11
C VAL A 277 5.29 -17.93 -13.42
N THR A 278 4.24 -17.10 -13.58
CA THR A 278 4.08 -16.27 -14.79
C THR A 278 5.21 -15.27 -15.01
N VAL A 279 5.98 -14.96 -13.97
CA VAL A 279 7.18 -14.12 -14.07
C VAL A 279 8.24 -14.70 -15.01
N LEU A 280 8.34 -16.03 -15.13
CA LEU A 280 9.28 -16.69 -16.04
C LEU A 280 9.06 -16.30 -17.50
N LEU A 281 7.83 -15.93 -17.87
CA LEU A 281 7.49 -15.49 -19.23
C LEU A 281 8.21 -14.19 -19.63
N ARG A 282 8.69 -13.40 -18.67
CA ARG A 282 9.44 -12.17 -18.91
C ARG A 282 10.89 -12.40 -19.32
N ARG A 283 11.44 -13.60 -19.06
CA ARG A 283 12.84 -13.94 -19.30
C ARG A 283 13.83 -13.00 -18.61
N ASP A 284 13.44 -12.45 -17.45
CA ASP A 284 14.32 -11.63 -16.61
C ASP A 284 15.08 -12.52 -15.62
N MET A 285 16.42 -12.56 -15.75
CA MET A 285 17.25 -13.44 -14.92
C MET A 285 17.22 -13.10 -13.43
N SER A 286 17.03 -11.81 -13.09
CA SER A 286 16.97 -11.35 -11.71
C SER A 286 15.69 -11.81 -11.01
N LEU A 287 14.59 -11.83 -11.76
CA LEU A 287 13.31 -12.37 -11.29
C LEU A 287 13.32 -13.91 -11.24
N ASN A 288 13.81 -14.56 -12.30
CA ASN A 288 13.91 -16.02 -12.36
C ASN A 288 14.73 -16.55 -11.18
N ARG A 289 15.88 -15.93 -10.87
CA ARG A 289 16.70 -16.30 -9.71
C ARG A 289 15.91 -16.25 -8.40
N ARG A 290 15.14 -15.19 -8.16
CA ARG A 290 14.35 -15.03 -6.93
C ARG A 290 13.21 -16.05 -6.83
N LEU A 291 12.49 -16.26 -7.92
CA LEU A 291 11.45 -17.28 -7.97
C LEU A 291 12.03 -18.66 -7.66
N TYR A 292 13.15 -19.03 -8.27
CA TYR A 292 13.81 -20.30 -7.99
C TYR A 292 14.32 -20.38 -6.55
N SER A 293 14.93 -19.32 -6.01
CA SER A 293 15.34 -19.29 -4.60
C SER A 293 14.16 -19.46 -3.64
N TRP A 294 12.99 -18.91 -3.98
CA TRP A 294 11.77 -19.09 -3.19
C TRP A 294 11.23 -20.53 -3.26
N LEU A 295 11.14 -21.11 -4.46
CA LEU A 295 10.69 -22.50 -4.65
C LEU A 295 11.66 -23.53 -4.04
N LEU A 296 12.96 -23.26 -4.07
CA LEU A 296 13.99 -24.16 -3.56
C LEU A 296 14.34 -23.92 -2.08
N GLY A 297 13.80 -22.86 -1.47
CA GLY A 297 14.10 -22.51 -0.08
C GLY A 297 15.57 -22.15 0.14
N SER A 298 16.25 -21.56 -0.85
CA SER A 298 17.72 -21.36 -0.82
C SER A 298 18.23 -20.45 0.29
N GLU A 299 17.37 -19.58 0.84
CA GLU A 299 17.71 -18.69 1.98
C GLU A 299 17.13 -19.20 3.32
N VAL A 300 16.52 -20.39 3.35
CA VAL A 300 15.99 -20.99 4.57
C VAL A 300 17.12 -21.65 5.33
N ASP A 301 17.35 -21.21 6.56
CA ASP A 301 18.27 -21.90 7.46
C ASP A 301 17.60 -23.19 7.97
N VAL A 302 18.01 -24.31 7.38
CA VAL A 302 17.47 -25.65 7.71
C VAL A 302 17.70 -26.00 9.18
N SER A 303 18.70 -25.40 9.86
CA SER A 303 18.96 -25.62 11.28
C SER A 303 17.90 -25.03 12.22
N VAL A 304 17.10 -24.09 11.72
CA VAL A 304 16.01 -23.43 12.46
C VAL A 304 14.69 -24.19 12.32
N LEU A 305 14.61 -25.13 11.36
CA LEU A 305 13.44 -25.98 11.19
C LEU A 305 13.34 -27.01 12.33
N PRO A 306 12.12 -27.37 12.78
CA PRO A 306 11.94 -28.41 13.80
C PRO A 306 12.64 -29.71 13.41
N SER A 307 13.27 -30.41 14.35
CA SER A 307 13.97 -31.68 14.09
C SER A 307 13.07 -32.76 13.48
N GLU A 308 11.75 -32.68 13.69
CA GLU A 308 10.79 -33.59 13.07
C GLU A 308 10.53 -33.33 11.58
N ASN A 309 11.03 -32.21 11.04
CA ASN A 309 10.78 -31.75 9.69
C ASN A 309 11.31 -32.75 8.64
N PRO A 310 10.50 -33.09 7.61
CA PRO A 310 10.88 -34.05 6.58
C PRO A 310 12.18 -33.69 5.83
N VAL A 311 12.53 -32.41 5.73
CA VAL A 311 13.79 -31.96 5.12
C VAL A 311 14.98 -32.29 6.04
N VAL A 312 14.87 -32.00 7.34
CA VAL A 312 15.93 -32.29 8.33
C VAL A 312 16.19 -33.80 8.40
N LYS A 313 15.14 -34.61 8.52
CA LYS A 313 15.24 -36.09 8.54
C LYS A 313 15.86 -36.68 7.27
N ARG A 314 15.55 -36.13 6.09
CA ARG A 314 16.17 -36.59 4.84
C ARG A 314 17.64 -36.19 4.77
N THR A 315 17.98 -34.98 5.19
CA THR A 315 19.36 -34.50 5.15
C THR A 315 20.27 -35.28 6.10
N GLU A 316 19.77 -35.68 7.28
CA GLU A 316 20.51 -36.54 8.22
C GLU A 316 20.79 -37.96 7.68
N SER A 317 19.96 -38.45 6.75
CA SER A 317 20.08 -39.80 6.17
C SER A 317 21.06 -39.90 4.99
N VAL A 318 21.52 -38.76 4.44
CA VAL A 318 22.38 -38.70 3.26
C VAL A 318 23.82 -38.36 3.69
N THR A 319 24.78 -39.23 3.34
CA THR A 319 26.21 -39.10 3.71
C THR A 319 26.94 -37.94 3.00
N SER A 320 26.31 -37.31 2.01
CA SER A 320 26.80 -36.13 1.29
C SER A 320 25.89 -34.92 1.54
N ASN A 321 26.25 -34.06 2.50
CA ASN A 321 25.54 -32.80 2.75
C ASN A 321 25.93 -31.72 1.72
N THR A 322 25.51 -31.87 0.46
CA THR A 322 25.67 -30.81 -0.54
C THR A 322 24.48 -29.85 -0.51
N SER A 323 24.70 -28.57 -0.81
CA SER A 323 23.63 -27.56 -0.89
C SER A 323 22.58 -27.86 -1.97
N CYS A 324 22.98 -28.60 -3.01
CA CYS A 324 22.11 -29.08 -4.08
C CYS A 324 21.10 -30.12 -3.57
N ASP A 325 21.55 -31.05 -2.73
CA ASP A 325 20.70 -32.11 -2.17
C ASP A 325 19.64 -31.52 -1.22
N GLN A 326 20.02 -30.51 -0.44
CA GLN A 326 19.10 -29.79 0.47
C GLN A 326 18.00 -29.04 -0.30
N SER A 327 18.37 -28.33 -1.37
CA SER A 327 17.43 -27.59 -2.21
C SER A 327 16.42 -28.53 -2.90
N THR A 328 16.89 -29.69 -3.36
CA THR A 328 16.04 -30.72 -3.98
C THR A 328 15.10 -31.35 -2.95
N ALA A 329 15.60 -31.69 -1.75
CA ALA A 329 14.78 -32.23 -0.67
C ALA A 329 13.70 -31.24 -0.20
N TYR A 330 14.03 -29.95 -0.12
CA TYR A 330 13.08 -28.89 0.21
C TYR A 330 11.99 -28.75 -0.85
N PHE A 331 12.38 -28.69 -2.12
CA PHE A 331 11.44 -28.61 -3.23
C PHE A 331 10.45 -29.78 -3.21
N ASP A 332 10.96 -31.01 -3.06
CA ASP A 332 10.13 -32.22 -3.02
C ASP A 332 9.15 -32.24 -1.84
N ALA A 333 9.56 -31.71 -0.68
CA ALA A 333 8.74 -31.70 0.53
C ALA A 333 7.63 -30.65 0.48
N TYR A 334 7.92 -29.44 0.00
CA TYR A 334 7.03 -28.29 0.14
C TYR A 334 6.52 -27.74 -1.18
N SER A 335 7.41 -27.55 -2.15
CA SER A 335 7.13 -26.72 -3.33
C SER A 335 6.60 -27.50 -4.52
N ARG A 336 7.02 -28.76 -4.69
CA ARG A 336 6.64 -29.64 -5.79
C ARG A 336 5.12 -29.78 -5.95
N PRO A 337 4.34 -30.17 -4.92
CA PRO A 337 2.89 -30.31 -5.07
C PRO A 337 2.21 -28.99 -5.44
N LEU A 338 2.67 -27.87 -4.88
CA LEU A 338 2.14 -26.54 -5.17
C LEU A 338 2.46 -26.10 -6.61
N THR A 339 3.66 -26.41 -7.08
CA THR A 339 4.13 -26.09 -8.44
C THR A 339 3.36 -26.89 -9.49
N ILE A 340 3.10 -28.18 -9.23
CA ILE A 340 2.28 -29.03 -10.11
C ILE A 340 0.86 -28.47 -10.22
N ASP A 341 0.21 -28.17 -9.09
CA ASP A 341 -1.14 -27.60 -9.07
C ASP A 341 -1.18 -26.24 -9.81
N ALA A 342 -0.17 -25.40 -9.62
CA ALA A 342 -0.05 -24.11 -10.30
C ALA A 342 0.07 -24.22 -11.82
N ILE A 343 0.97 -25.09 -12.32
CA ILE A 343 1.14 -25.30 -13.76
C ILE A 343 -0.10 -25.96 -14.38
N THR A 344 -0.73 -26.89 -13.65
CA THR A 344 -2.00 -27.50 -14.05
C THR A 344 -3.10 -26.45 -14.20
N ASN A 345 -3.19 -25.49 -13.26
CA ASN A 345 -4.14 -24.38 -13.35
C ASN A 345 -3.85 -23.48 -14.57
N CYS A 346 -2.58 -23.20 -14.87
CA CYS A 346 -2.21 -22.46 -16.09
C CYS A 346 -2.64 -23.20 -17.36
N LEU A 347 -2.39 -24.52 -17.45
CA LEU A 347 -2.78 -25.34 -18.60
C LEU A 347 -4.31 -25.36 -18.79
N ARG A 348 -5.07 -25.56 -17.70
CA ARG A 348 -6.55 -25.54 -17.73
C ARG A 348 -7.12 -24.18 -18.12
N ALA A 349 -6.52 -23.09 -17.65
CA ALA A 349 -6.95 -21.75 -18.05
C ALA A 349 -6.74 -21.51 -19.56
N SER A 350 -5.67 -22.06 -20.13
CA SER A 350 -5.37 -21.97 -21.55
C SER A 350 -6.26 -22.86 -22.42
N SER A 351 -6.69 -24.04 -21.95
CA SER A 351 -7.57 -24.94 -22.72
C SER A 351 -8.98 -24.39 -22.92
N VAL A 352 -9.45 -23.52 -22.01
CA VAL A 352 -10.75 -22.83 -22.12
C VAL A 352 -10.68 -21.63 -23.08
N SER A 353 -9.49 -21.15 -23.44
CA SER A 353 -9.32 -19.96 -24.27
C SER A 353 -9.57 -20.24 -25.76
N THR A 354 -10.31 -19.35 -26.45
CA THR A 354 -10.69 -19.50 -27.86
C THR A 354 -9.51 -19.44 -28.84
N SER A 355 -8.36 -18.92 -28.40
CA SER A 355 -7.13 -18.80 -29.18
C SER A 355 -6.02 -19.65 -28.57
N PRO A 356 -5.13 -20.29 -29.36
CA PRO A 356 -4.08 -21.14 -28.82
C PRO A 356 -3.13 -20.34 -27.91
N ASP A 357 -3.24 -20.56 -26.60
CA ASP A 357 -2.40 -19.91 -25.60
C ASP A 357 -1.15 -20.74 -25.32
N VAL A 358 -0.02 -20.28 -25.87
CA VAL A 358 1.28 -20.96 -25.74
C VAL A 358 2.00 -20.65 -24.42
N ARG A 359 1.45 -19.80 -23.56
CA ARG A 359 2.11 -19.37 -22.31
C ARG A 359 2.44 -20.53 -21.36
N PRO A 360 1.55 -21.49 -21.06
CA PRO A 360 1.88 -22.58 -20.16
C PRO A 360 3.04 -23.44 -20.66
N TYR A 361 3.11 -23.72 -21.96
CA TYR A 361 4.22 -24.47 -22.55
C TYR A 361 5.55 -23.74 -22.40
N ARG A 362 5.56 -22.40 -22.57
CA ARG A 362 6.75 -21.58 -22.32
C ARG A 362 7.18 -21.63 -20.85
N LEU A 363 6.22 -21.67 -19.91
CA LEU A 363 6.53 -21.85 -18.48
C LEU A 363 7.23 -23.19 -18.24
N ILE A 364 6.67 -24.27 -18.79
CA ILE A 364 7.24 -25.62 -18.64
C ILE A 364 8.67 -25.65 -19.19
N ILE A 365 8.90 -25.10 -20.39
CA ILE A 365 10.24 -25.01 -20.98
C ILE A 365 11.20 -24.25 -20.04
N SER A 366 10.80 -23.11 -19.50
CA SER A 366 11.64 -22.35 -18.57
C SER A 366 11.93 -23.08 -17.26
N LEU A 367 10.99 -23.91 -16.78
CA LEU A 367 11.19 -24.73 -15.59
C LEU A 367 12.11 -25.93 -15.85
N LEU A 368 12.10 -26.48 -17.07
CA LEU A 368 13.01 -27.57 -17.48
C LEU A 368 14.48 -27.14 -17.48
N ASP A 369 14.76 -25.84 -17.63
CA ASP A 369 16.11 -25.28 -17.49
C ASP A 369 16.67 -25.41 -16.05
N LYS A 370 15.83 -25.78 -15.06
CA LYS A 370 16.23 -26.03 -13.67
C LYS A 370 16.10 -27.52 -13.30
N PRO A 371 17.22 -28.25 -13.13
CA PRO A 371 17.18 -29.70 -12.89
C PRO A 371 16.50 -30.09 -11.58
N GLU A 372 16.53 -29.21 -10.57
CA GLU A 372 15.89 -29.44 -9.27
C GLU A 372 14.36 -29.26 -9.31
N ILE A 373 13.82 -28.65 -10.37
CA ILE A 373 12.40 -28.28 -10.49
C ILE A 373 11.73 -28.97 -11.67
N GLY A 374 12.28 -28.81 -12.88
CA GLY A 374 11.64 -29.21 -14.13
C GLY A 374 11.40 -30.71 -14.27
N PRO A 375 12.44 -31.57 -14.24
CA PRO A 375 12.26 -33.01 -14.33
C PRO A 375 11.31 -33.59 -13.26
N PRO A 376 11.40 -33.20 -11.96
CA PRO A 376 10.50 -33.70 -10.92
C PRO A 376 9.01 -33.41 -11.12
N ILE A 377 8.64 -32.33 -11.84
CA ILE A 377 7.23 -32.00 -12.09
C ILE A 377 6.70 -32.57 -13.41
N LEU A 378 7.59 -32.90 -14.36
CA LEU A 378 7.22 -33.25 -15.73
C LEU A 378 6.28 -34.47 -15.79
N ASP A 379 6.61 -35.52 -15.05
CA ASP A 379 5.86 -36.78 -15.02
C ASP A 379 4.39 -36.59 -14.59
N TYR A 380 4.12 -35.57 -13.75
CA TYR A 380 2.79 -35.28 -13.22
C TYR A 380 1.96 -34.39 -14.13
N ILE A 381 2.61 -33.54 -14.92
CA ILE A 381 1.92 -32.60 -15.82
C ILE A 381 1.78 -33.14 -17.26
N MET A 382 2.55 -34.16 -17.65
CA MET A 382 2.53 -34.71 -19.02
C MET A 382 1.11 -35.08 -19.49
N ILE A 383 0.27 -35.64 -18.62
CA ILE A 383 -1.10 -36.02 -18.97
C ILE A 383 -1.95 -34.79 -19.30
N GLU A 384 -1.77 -33.68 -18.57
CA GLU A 384 -2.52 -32.44 -18.81
C GLU A 384 -1.97 -31.68 -20.03
N VAL A 385 -0.69 -31.84 -20.35
CA VAL A 385 -0.06 -31.27 -21.57
C VAL A 385 -0.55 -31.94 -22.85
N LEU A 386 -0.90 -33.24 -22.78
CA LEU A 386 -1.39 -34.04 -23.91
C LEU A 386 -2.91 -33.94 -24.14
N ARG A 387 -3.66 -33.36 -23.20
CA ARG A 387 -5.09 -33.05 -23.33
C ARG A 387 -5.29 -31.69 -23.96
#